data_AF-A0A7D5RIE6-F1
#
_entry.id   AF-A0A7D5RIE6-F1
#
_cell.length_a   1.000
_cell.length_b   1.000
_cell.length_c   1.000
_cell.angle_alpha   90.00
_cell.angle_beta   90.00
_cell.angle_gamma   90.00
#
_symmetry.space_group_name_H-M   'P 1'
#
loop_
_entity.id
_entity.type
_entity.pdbx_description
1 polymer ?
#
loop_
_entity_poly.entity_id
_entity_poly.type
_entity_poly.pdbx_seq_one_letter_code
_entity_poly.pdbx_strand_id
1 'polypeptide(L)'
;MDFFKYANKVLPQRGRLLLSEPYLADPNFERSAVLLTDHNDLGSVGFILNKPSESRVSEIMNDLKGIDSRIFIGGPVEQDTLHFIHRIDSLADAIEILPGLYWGGNFDQLVSMVDTQQVLTTDIKFFSAIAGGARAVSRGTKNRIVDCKRYGIGAANI
;
A
#
# COMPACT_ATOMS: atom_id res chain seq x y z
N MET A 1 1.54 21.03 -27.84
CA MET A 1 1.10 21.80 -26.66
C MET A 1 1.25 20.91 -25.44
N ASP A 2 2.35 21.07 -24.68
CA ASP A 2 2.65 20.30 -23.47
C ASP A 2 2.09 21.03 -22.24
N PHE A 3 0.80 20.84 -21.92
CA PHE A 3 0.14 21.49 -20.77
C PHE A 3 0.41 20.82 -19.41
N PHE A 4 1.07 19.66 -19.38
CA PHE A 4 1.23 18.85 -18.18
C PHE A 4 2.69 18.51 -17.83
N LYS A 5 3.63 19.44 -18.04
CA LYS A 5 4.94 19.29 -17.37
C LYS A 5 4.80 19.62 -15.88
N TYR A 6 4.28 18.66 -15.12
CA TYR A 6 4.39 18.69 -13.66
C TYR A 6 5.84 18.41 -13.29
N ALA A 7 6.59 19.46 -12.97
CA ALA A 7 7.81 19.29 -12.19
C ALA A 7 7.37 18.79 -10.80
N ASN A 8 7.57 17.51 -10.49
CA ASN A 8 7.36 16.99 -9.15
C ASN A 8 8.29 17.77 -8.20
N LYS A 9 7.73 18.75 -7.49
CA LYS A 9 8.43 19.53 -6.45
C LYS A 9 8.54 18.75 -5.13
N VAL A 10 7.86 17.61 -5.04
CA VAL A 10 7.82 16.75 -3.86
C VAL A 10 8.58 15.48 -4.20
N LEU A 11 9.53 15.12 -3.35
CA LEU A 11 10.32 13.90 -3.51
C LEU A 11 9.53 12.68 -3.01
N PRO A 12 9.79 11.49 -3.58
CA PRO A 12 9.30 10.23 -3.01
C PRO A 12 9.76 10.11 -1.56
N GLN A 13 8.88 9.64 -0.69
CA GLN A 13 9.15 9.42 0.72
C GLN A 13 8.08 8.48 1.27
N ARG A 14 8.38 7.77 2.36
CA ARG A 14 7.36 7.07 3.15
C ARG A 14 6.19 8.01 3.49
N GLY A 15 4.97 7.50 3.33
CA GLY A 15 3.73 8.24 3.58
C GLY A 15 3.34 9.20 2.46
N ARG A 16 3.98 9.12 1.28
CA ARG A 16 3.53 9.84 0.07
C ARG A 16 2.61 8.96 -0.76
N LEU A 17 1.72 9.60 -1.49
CA LEU A 17 0.87 8.95 -2.48
C LEU A 17 1.34 9.32 -3.87
N LEU A 18 1.49 8.33 -4.74
CA LEU A 18 1.79 8.51 -6.16
C LEU A 18 0.52 8.29 -6.94
N LEU A 19 0.06 9.34 -7.61
CA LEU A 19 -1.09 9.26 -8.48
C LEU A 19 -0.58 9.14 -9.91
N SER A 20 -0.96 8.06 -10.58
CA SER A 20 -0.66 7.90 -12.00
C SER A 20 -1.35 8.98 -12.82
N GLU A 21 -0.73 9.40 -13.91
CA GLU A 21 -1.44 10.14 -14.94
C GLU A 21 -2.59 9.31 -15.56
N PRO A 22 -3.66 9.95 -16.05
CA PRO A 22 -4.83 9.25 -16.60
C PRO A 22 -4.53 8.29 -17.76
N TYR A 23 -3.44 8.51 -18.51
CA TYR A 23 -3.07 7.78 -19.72
C TYR A 23 -1.64 7.23 -19.63
N LEU A 24 -1.34 6.56 -18.52
CA LEU A 24 -0.05 5.90 -18.39
C LEU A 24 -0.01 4.66 -19.29
N ALA A 25 1.04 4.54 -20.10
CA ALA A 25 1.19 3.42 -21.04
C ALA A 25 1.41 2.06 -20.34
N ASP A 26 1.85 2.08 -19.07
CA ASP A 26 1.98 0.87 -18.27
C ASP A 26 0.62 0.48 -17.65
N PRO A 27 -0.01 -0.61 -18.08
CA PRO A 27 -1.33 -1.04 -17.59
C PRO A 27 -1.30 -1.41 -16.10
N ASN A 28 -0.14 -1.76 -15.55
CA ASN A 28 -0.02 -2.08 -14.12
C ASN A 28 -0.25 -0.86 -13.24
N PHE A 29 0.00 0.34 -13.77
CA PHE A 29 -0.09 1.59 -13.02
C PHE A 29 -1.09 2.59 -13.60
N GLU A 30 -1.78 2.27 -14.71
CA GLU A 30 -2.88 3.10 -15.21
C GLU A 30 -3.96 3.30 -14.13
N ARG A 31 -4.33 4.57 -13.90
CA ARG A 31 -5.31 5.02 -12.89
C ARG A 31 -5.04 4.48 -11.48
N SER A 32 -3.78 4.26 -11.13
CA SER A 32 -3.37 3.76 -9.83
C SER A 32 -3.09 4.88 -8.82
N ALA A 33 -3.41 4.60 -7.56
CA ALA A 33 -2.99 5.37 -6.40
C ALA A 33 -2.05 4.49 -5.56
N VAL A 34 -0.75 4.78 -5.59
CA VAL A 34 0.28 3.99 -4.89
C VAL A 34 0.68 4.68 -3.60
N LEU A 35 0.53 4.01 -2.46
CA LEU A 35 1.08 4.49 -1.19
C LEU A 35 2.53 4.00 -1.05
N LEU A 36 3.46 4.92 -0.81
CA LEU A 36 4.83 4.58 -0.44
C LEU A 36 4.90 4.22 1.04
N THR A 37 5.19 2.96 1.34
CA THR A 37 5.34 2.44 2.71
C THR A 37 6.79 2.45 3.17
N ASP A 38 7.74 2.42 2.23
CA ASP A 38 9.16 2.66 2.50
C ASP A 38 9.84 3.35 1.32
N HIS A 39 10.87 4.14 1.61
CA HIS A 39 11.72 4.80 0.61
C HIS A 39 13.11 5.07 1.16
N ASN A 40 14.13 4.50 0.53
CA ASN A 40 15.54 4.68 0.85
C ASN A 40 16.40 4.68 -0.43
N ASP A 41 17.72 4.83 -0.28
CA ASP A 41 18.65 4.90 -1.42
C ASP A 41 18.68 3.62 -2.26
N LEU A 42 18.28 2.47 -1.68
CA LEU A 42 18.20 1.19 -2.36
C LEU A 42 16.91 1.03 -3.15
N GLY A 43 15.85 1.78 -2.84
CA GLY A 43 14.56 1.62 -3.50
C GLY A 43 13.36 2.19 -2.77
N SER A 44 12.17 1.92 -3.31
CA SER A 44 10.91 2.24 -2.63
C SER A 44 10.02 1.01 -2.61
N VAL A 45 9.31 0.82 -1.51
CA VAL A 45 8.21 -0.14 -1.39
C VAL A 45 6.91 0.64 -1.37
N GLY A 46 5.92 0.15 -2.10
CA GLY A 46 4.60 0.73 -2.07
C GLY A 46 3.52 -0.22 -2.55
N PHE A 47 2.27 0.17 -2.34
CA PHE A 47 1.10 -0.64 -2.64
C PHE A 47 0.06 0.17 -3.40
N ILE A 48 -0.49 -0.41 -4.47
CA ILE A 48 -1.63 0.18 -5.18
C ILE A 48 -2.89 0.00 -4.32
N LEU A 49 -3.47 1.11 -3.86
CA LEU A 49 -4.61 1.12 -2.94
C LEU A 49 -5.96 0.84 -3.60
N ASN A 50 -6.05 0.99 -4.93
CA ASN A 50 -7.31 1.06 -5.66
C ASN A 50 -7.45 -0.01 -6.76
N LYS A 51 -6.74 -1.13 -6.63
CA LYS A 51 -6.87 -2.31 -7.50
C LYS A 51 -7.24 -3.56 -6.67
N PRO A 52 -8.53 -3.73 -6.31
CA PRO A 52 -8.96 -4.97 -5.66
C PRO A 52 -8.84 -6.15 -6.62
N SER A 53 -8.50 -7.33 -6.09
CA SER A 53 -8.64 -8.59 -6.80
C SER A 53 -10.00 -9.22 -6.50
N GLU A 54 -10.34 -10.28 -7.25
CA GLU A 54 -11.51 -11.11 -6.98
C GLU A 54 -11.27 -12.10 -5.82
N SER A 55 -10.02 -12.27 -5.40
CA SER A 55 -9.62 -13.22 -4.36
C SER A 55 -9.80 -12.64 -2.96
N ARG A 56 -10.18 -13.51 -2.03
CA ARG A 56 -10.27 -13.19 -0.60
C ARG A 56 -9.08 -13.72 0.16
N VAL A 57 -8.74 -13.06 1.27
CA VAL A 57 -7.59 -13.46 2.09
C VAL A 57 -7.75 -14.87 2.68
N SER A 58 -8.98 -15.23 3.02
CA SER A 58 -9.38 -16.56 3.50
C SER A 58 -9.17 -17.69 2.47
N GLU A 59 -9.09 -17.35 1.17
CA GLU A 59 -8.85 -18.32 0.09
C GLU A 59 -7.35 -18.62 -0.09
N ILE A 60 -6.48 -17.70 0.35
CA ILE A 60 -5.03 -17.83 0.22
C ILE A 60 -4.43 -18.44 1.49
N MET A 61 -4.89 -18.04 2.67
CA MET A 61 -4.35 -18.52 3.95
C MET A 61 -5.44 -19.03 4.87
N ASN A 62 -5.30 -20.30 5.30
CA ASN A 62 -6.23 -20.94 6.22
C ASN A 62 -6.32 -20.22 7.58
N ASP A 63 -5.22 -19.64 8.04
CA ASP A 63 -5.13 -18.92 9.32
C ASP A 63 -5.92 -17.60 9.31
N LEU A 64 -6.36 -17.15 8.13
CA LEU A 64 -7.15 -15.92 7.96
C LEU A 64 -8.61 -16.22 7.59
N LYS A 65 -9.12 -17.44 7.86
CA LYS A 65 -10.52 -17.81 7.62
C LYS A 65 -11.53 -16.95 8.38
N GLY A 66 -11.14 -16.39 9.52
CA GLY A 66 -11.96 -15.41 10.26
C GLY A 66 -12.00 -14.02 9.62
N ILE A 67 -11.15 -13.76 8.61
CA ILE A 67 -11.03 -12.47 7.96
C ILE A 67 -11.73 -12.49 6.61
N ASP A 68 -12.89 -11.84 6.56
CA ASP A 68 -13.53 -11.54 5.29
C ASP A 68 -13.03 -10.21 4.71
N SER A 69 -11.83 -10.24 4.11
CA SER A 69 -11.26 -9.09 3.37
C SER A 69 -10.84 -9.48 1.96
N ARG A 70 -11.07 -8.56 1.01
CA ARG A 70 -10.48 -8.65 -0.32
C ARG A 70 -8.98 -8.43 -0.26
N ILE A 71 -8.28 -9.04 -1.21
CA ILE A 71 -6.88 -8.76 -1.46
C ILE A 71 -6.77 -7.68 -2.53
N PHE A 72 -5.79 -6.80 -2.38
CA PHE A 72 -5.46 -5.78 -3.37
C PHE A 72 -4.20 -6.19 -4.11
N ILE A 73 -4.14 -5.93 -5.41
CA ILE A 73 -2.93 -6.15 -6.19
C ILE A 73 -1.99 -5.00 -5.89
N GLY A 74 -1.02 -5.23 -5.01
CA GLY A 74 -0.06 -4.23 -4.56
C GLY A 74 0.91 -3.79 -5.66
N GLY A 75 1.19 -4.64 -6.64
CA GLY A 75 1.98 -4.32 -7.83
C GLY A 75 2.43 -5.52 -8.65
N PRO A 76 3.38 -5.36 -9.60
CA PRO A 76 3.82 -6.45 -10.47
C PRO A 76 4.92 -7.34 -9.86
N VAL A 77 5.51 -6.98 -8.71
CA VAL A 77 6.69 -7.64 -8.14
C VAL A 77 6.32 -8.52 -6.96
N GLU A 78 6.90 -9.72 -6.86
CA GLU A 78 6.71 -10.64 -5.72
C GLU A 78 5.26 -11.09 -5.51
N GLN A 79 4.60 -11.59 -6.55
CA GLN A 79 3.18 -11.96 -6.53
C GLN A 79 2.80 -13.03 -5.51
N ASP A 80 3.76 -13.82 -5.03
CA ASP A 80 3.56 -14.88 -4.04
C ASP A 80 3.75 -14.41 -2.58
N THR A 81 3.85 -13.09 -2.35
CA THR A 81 3.95 -12.50 -1.00
C THR A 81 2.63 -11.87 -0.57
N LEU A 82 2.30 -12.02 0.71
CA LEU A 82 1.18 -11.34 1.35
C LEU A 82 1.70 -10.25 2.27
N HIS A 83 1.18 -9.05 2.06
CA HIS A 83 1.49 -7.87 2.85
C HIS A 83 0.20 -7.26 3.39
N PHE A 84 0.32 -6.47 4.45
CA PHE A 84 -0.84 -5.78 5.01
C PHE A 84 -0.48 -4.39 5.53
N ILE A 85 -1.45 -3.49 5.39
CA ILE A 85 -1.48 -2.17 6.00
C ILE A 85 -2.62 -2.17 7.01
N HIS A 86 -2.41 -1.59 8.18
CA HIS A 86 -3.40 -1.62 9.25
C HIS A 86 -3.37 -0.37 10.14
N ARG A 87 -4.35 -0.26 11.04
CA ARG A 87 -4.49 0.84 12.02
C ARG A 87 -4.26 0.43 13.47
N ILE A 88 -3.60 -0.72 13.67
CA ILE A 88 -3.40 -1.36 14.98
C ILE A 88 -2.03 -0.94 15.53
N ASP A 89 -2.01 -0.08 16.54
CA ASP A 89 -0.78 0.46 17.14
C ASP A 89 -0.03 -0.56 18.02
N SER A 90 -0.76 -1.51 18.61
CA SER A 90 -0.22 -2.53 19.51
C SER A 90 0.40 -3.74 18.81
N LEU A 91 0.42 -3.74 17.47
CA LEU A 91 1.01 -4.83 16.70
C LEU A 91 2.54 -4.71 16.70
N ALA A 92 3.22 -5.74 17.19
CA ALA A 92 4.68 -5.75 17.26
C ALA A 92 5.30 -5.70 15.86
N ASP A 93 6.50 -5.11 15.77
CA ASP A 93 7.31 -4.98 14.54
C ASP A 93 6.66 -4.19 13.39
N ALA A 94 5.50 -3.58 13.63
CA ALA A 94 4.81 -2.76 12.64
C ALA A 94 5.54 -1.42 12.45
N ILE A 95 5.64 -0.97 11.20
CA ILE A 95 6.30 0.28 10.86
C ILE A 95 5.25 1.35 10.58
N GLU A 96 5.28 2.44 11.33
CA GLU A 96 4.38 3.57 11.10
C GLU A 96 4.73 4.30 9.79
N ILE A 97 3.75 4.38 8.88
CA ILE A 97 3.83 5.08 7.60
C ILE A 97 3.35 6.53 7.76
N LEU A 98 2.18 6.69 8.38
CA LEU A 98 1.48 7.94 8.69
C LEU A 98 0.89 7.80 10.10
N PRO A 99 0.56 8.91 10.80
CA PRO A 99 -0.09 8.84 12.11
C PRO A 99 -1.28 7.87 12.12
N GLY A 100 -1.16 6.79 12.88
CA GLY A 100 -2.19 5.75 13.02
C GLY A 100 -2.34 4.80 11.83
N LEU A 101 -1.37 4.77 10.90
CA LEU A 101 -1.34 3.85 9.76
C LEU A 101 0.03 3.17 9.68
N TYR A 102 -0.01 1.84 9.70
CA TYR A 102 1.16 0.99 9.84
C TYR A 102 1.23 -0.03 8.72
N TRP A 103 2.43 -0.52 8.44
CA TRP A 103 2.70 -1.56 7.45
C TRP A 103 3.56 -2.66 8.06
N GLY A 104 3.24 -3.91 7.71
CA GLY A 104 3.91 -5.08 8.26
C GLY A 104 3.62 -5.29 9.74
N GLY A 105 4.49 -6.02 10.42
CA GLY A 105 4.34 -6.42 11.81
C GLY A 105 4.21 -7.92 12.00
N ASN A 106 4.02 -8.34 13.25
CA ASN A 106 3.96 -9.74 13.63
C ASN A 106 2.64 -10.36 13.17
N PHE A 107 2.73 -11.26 12.18
CA PHE A 107 1.56 -11.88 11.56
C PHE A 107 0.80 -12.80 12.52
N ASP A 108 1.49 -13.60 13.34
CA ASP A 108 0.84 -14.50 14.30
C ASP A 108 0.04 -13.73 15.35
N GLN A 109 0.58 -12.59 15.80
CA GLN A 109 -0.12 -11.68 16.69
C GLN A 109 -1.36 -11.10 16.01
N LEU A 110 -1.27 -10.69 14.75
CA LEU A 110 -2.41 -10.17 13.98
C LEU A 110 -3.55 -11.21 13.92
N VAL A 111 -3.22 -12.45 13.57
CA VAL A 111 -4.19 -13.57 13.54
C VAL A 111 -4.85 -13.74 14.90
N SER A 112 -4.05 -13.81 15.97
CA SER A 112 -4.56 -13.96 17.33
C SER A 112 -5.49 -12.80 17.75
N MET A 113 -5.14 -11.56 17.41
CA MET A 113 -5.97 -10.38 17.72
C MET A 113 -7.30 -10.39 16.96
N VAL A 114 -7.30 -10.86 15.71
CA VAL A 114 -8.53 -11.03 14.92
C VAL A 114 -9.39 -12.14 15.52
N ASP A 115 -8.82 -13.30 15.82
CA ASP A 115 -9.55 -14.46 16.35
C ASP A 115 -10.19 -14.16 17.71
N THR A 116 -9.50 -13.37 18.53
CA THR A 116 -9.99 -12.90 19.84
C THR A 116 -10.86 -11.64 19.75
N GLN A 117 -11.18 -11.16 18.53
CA GLN A 117 -12.02 -9.98 18.26
C GLN A 117 -11.51 -8.69 18.92
N GLN A 118 -10.21 -8.56 19.14
CA GLN A 118 -9.59 -7.34 19.65
C GLN A 118 -9.47 -6.25 18.58
N VAL A 119 -9.46 -6.65 17.31
CA VAL A 119 -9.37 -5.75 16.14
C VAL A 119 -10.39 -6.15 15.09
N LEU A 120 -10.83 -5.18 14.30
CA LEU A 120 -11.76 -5.44 13.21
C LEU A 120 -10.98 -5.72 11.92
N THR A 121 -11.54 -6.61 11.10
CA THR A 121 -10.98 -6.91 9.77
C THR A 121 -10.99 -5.69 8.85
N THR A 122 -11.88 -4.72 9.10
CA THR A 122 -11.94 -3.43 8.39
C THR A 122 -10.76 -2.51 8.68
N ASP A 123 -10.01 -2.76 9.75
CA ASP A 123 -8.80 -1.99 10.08
C ASP A 123 -7.55 -2.53 9.39
N ILE A 124 -7.70 -3.57 8.55
CA ILE A 124 -6.61 -4.25 7.87
C ILE A 124 -6.92 -4.31 6.37
N LYS A 125 -5.94 -3.93 5.55
CA LYS A 125 -5.99 -4.10 4.10
C LYS A 125 -4.85 -5.01 3.67
N PHE A 126 -5.19 -6.09 2.98
CA PHE A 126 -4.25 -7.08 2.48
C PHE A 126 -3.87 -6.81 1.04
N PHE A 127 -2.60 -7.04 0.72
CA PHE A 127 -2.02 -6.84 -0.60
C PHE A 127 -1.23 -8.08 -1.01
N SER A 128 -1.47 -8.54 -2.23
CA SER A 128 -0.56 -9.45 -2.91
C SER A 128 0.41 -8.62 -3.74
N ALA A 129 1.71 -8.95 -3.70
CA ALA A 129 2.75 -8.23 -4.44
C ALA A 129 3.03 -6.80 -3.95
N ILE A 130 4.14 -6.23 -4.40
CA ILE A 130 4.55 -4.83 -4.16
C ILE A 130 4.64 -4.04 -5.47
N ALA A 131 4.30 -2.74 -5.42
CA ALA A 131 4.45 -1.81 -6.55
C ALA A 131 5.91 -1.46 -6.84
N GLY A 132 6.81 -1.73 -5.91
CA GLY A 132 8.15 -1.17 -5.92
C GLY A 132 9.26 -2.10 -5.48
N GLY A 133 10.31 -2.14 -6.30
CA GLY A 133 11.68 -2.53 -5.93
C GLY A 133 12.65 -1.39 -6.27
N ALA A 134 13.96 -1.66 -6.20
CA ALA A 134 15.06 -0.70 -6.36
C ALA A 134 15.01 0.29 -7.55
N ARG A 135 14.17 0.01 -8.56
CA ARG A 135 14.09 0.79 -9.81
C ARG A 135 12.69 1.23 -10.25
N ALA A 136 11.60 0.71 -9.67
CA ALA A 136 10.27 0.81 -10.29
C ALA A 136 9.50 2.09 -9.95
N VAL A 137 9.70 2.65 -8.76
CA VAL A 137 8.81 3.71 -8.24
C VAL A 137 9.40 5.13 -8.39
N SER A 138 10.72 5.25 -8.49
CA SER A 138 11.43 6.54 -8.46
C SER A 138 11.93 7.02 -9.82
N ARG A 139 12.05 6.16 -10.83
CA ARG A 139 12.64 6.52 -12.13
C ARG A 139 11.57 6.81 -13.20
N GLY A 140 11.27 8.09 -13.39
CA GLY A 140 10.77 8.61 -14.67
C GLY A 140 9.31 8.32 -15.04
N THR A 141 8.55 7.66 -14.17
CA THR A 141 7.10 7.51 -14.35
C THR A 141 6.45 8.90 -14.21
N LYS A 142 5.59 9.27 -15.16
CA LYS A 142 4.80 10.51 -15.10
C LYS A 142 3.71 10.41 -14.02
N ASN A 143 4.13 10.26 -12.78
CA ASN A 143 3.25 10.16 -11.61
C ASN A 143 3.35 11.46 -10.84
N ARG A 144 2.21 11.99 -10.41
CA ARG A 144 2.17 13.14 -9.50
C ARG A 144 2.39 12.64 -8.08
N ILE A 145 3.42 13.16 -7.41
CA ILE A 145 3.66 12.87 -5.98
C ILE A 145 2.82 13.81 -5.12
N VAL A 146 2.01 13.24 -4.24
CA VAL A 146 1.14 13.93 -3.31
C VAL A 146 1.62 13.70 -1.88
N ASP A 147 1.65 14.79 -1.12
CA ASP A 147 1.90 14.76 0.32
C ASP A 147 0.61 14.43 1.08
N CYS A 148 0.49 13.22 1.63
CA CYS A 148 -0.71 12.82 2.35
C CYS A 148 -1.05 13.77 3.50
N LYS A 149 -0.04 14.21 4.27
CA LYS A 149 -0.25 15.12 5.41
C LYS A 149 -0.80 16.48 4.95
N ARG A 150 -0.26 17.03 3.86
CA ARG A 150 -0.70 18.33 3.32
C ARG A 150 -2.15 18.31 2.81
N TYR A 151 -2.61 17.16 2.32
CA TYR A 151 -3.96 17.01 1.75
C TYR A 151 -4.96 16.36 2.72
N GLY A 152 -4.59 16.17 3.99
CA GLY A 152 -5.48 15.57 5.00
C GLY A 152 -5.80 14.10 4.73
N ILE A 153 -4.97 13.40 3.94
CA ILE A 153 -5.12 11.97 3.69
C ILE A 153 -4.47 11.24 4.87
N GLY A 154 -5.30 10.69 5.75
CA GLY A 154 -4.87 9.98 6.95
C GLY A 154 -5.22 8.50 6.91
N ALA A 155 -5.04 7.83 8.05
CA ALA A 155 -5.37 6.42 8.20
C ALA A 155 -6.80 6.12 7.75
N ALA A 156 -7.77 6.96 8.11
CA ALA A 156 -9.19 6.81 7.76
C ALA A 156 -9.50 6.74 6.25
N ASN A 157 -8.62 7.27 5.41
CA ASN A 157 -8.81 7.34 3.95
C ASN A 157 -8.16 6.18 3.20
N ILE A 158 -7.37 5.35 3.89
CA ILE A 158 -6.58 4.24 3.34
C ILE A 158 -7.15 2.93 3.86
#